data_AF-A0A1J4SMG5-F1
#
_entry.id   AF-A0A1J4SMG5-F1
#
_cell.length_a   1.000
_cell.length_b   1.000
_cell.length_c   1.000
_cell.angle_alpha   90.00
_cell.angle_beta   90.00
_cell.angle_gamma   90.00
#
_symmetry.space_group_name_H-M   'P 1'
#
loop_
_entity.id
_entity.type
_entity.pdbx_description
1 polymer ?
#
loop_
_entity_poly.entity_id
_entity_poly.type
_entity_poly.pdbx_seq_one_letter_code
_entity_poly.pdbx_strand_id
1 'polypeptide(L)'
;MQSAEKAVSQVLGAGSITWTSDVNGNFFGWVKLCDSKSLLSIAPPLAEIGARLMTVTAYGNDKFGRIAGHGIAYHFDLDGVVVTVSVCLPDSPPRVPSITPWFQNADWNEREFAELYGIILEDHPNPRRLFLDKGLDAAILDRLVPLSTMMNGASTSTLWEKVFAGKQLPEWTKGENNS
;
A
#
# COMPACT_ATOMS: atom_id res chain seq x y z
N MET A 1 27.91 -6.72 1.93
CA MET A 1 27.34 -5.61 2.73
C MET A 1 27.58 -4.25 2.10
N GLN A 2 28.80 -3.68 2.09
CA GLN A 2 29.06 -2.32 1.55
C GLN A 2 28.75 -2.15 0.04
N SER A 3 28.81 -3.23 -0.75
CA SER A 3 28.54 -3.18 -2.19
C SER A 3 27.07 -2.91 -2.52
N ALA A 4 26.14 -3.61 -1.84
CA ALA A 4 24.70 -3.47 -2.07
C ALA A 4 24.20 -2.10 -1.58
N GLU A 5 24.61 -1.67 -0.38
CA GLU A 5 24.30 -0.34 0.15
C GLU A 5 24.76 0.77 -0.80
N LYS A 6 25.99 0.66 -1.33
CA LYS A 6 26.55 1.63 -2.28
C LYS A 6 25.81 1.62 -3.61
N ALA A 7 25.46 0.44 -4.14
CA ALA A 7 24.70 0.32 -5.38
C ALA A 7 23.31 0.96 -5.25
N VAL A 8 22.59 0.67 -4.16
CA VAL A 8 21.27 1.23 -3.89
C VAL A 8 21.35 2.74 -3.64
N SER A 9 22.37 3.21 -2.89
CA SER A 9 22.58 4.64 -2.63
C SER A 9 22.98 5.42 -3.88
N GLN A 10 23.65 4.78 -4.84
CA GLN A 10 24.00 5.37 -6.13
C GLN A 10 22.77 5.48 -7.05
N VAL A 11 21.87 4.50 -6.98
CA VAL A 11 20.64 4.44 -7.77
C VAL A 11 19.54 5.37 -7.23
N LEU A 12 19.32 5.37 -5.91
CA LEU A 12 18.20 6.08 -5.28
C LEU A 12 18.59 7.46 -4.73
N GLY A 13 19.88 7.80 -4.78
CA GLY A 13 20.46 8.98 -4.15
C GLY A 13 20.63 8.79 -2.65
N ALA A 14 21.84 9.02 -2.13
CA ALA A 14 22.23 8.72 -0.74
C ALA A 14 21.38 9.39 0.36
N GLY A 15 20.54 10.39 0.03
CA GLY A 15 19.70 11.11 0.99
C GLY A 15 18.28 10.57 1.17
N SER A 16 17.85 9.55 0.41
CA SER A 16 16.46 9.06 0.40
C SER A 16 16.24 7.73 1.14
N ILE A 17 17.31 7.08 1.59
CA ILE A 17 17.28 5.73 2.15
C ILE A 17 17.57 5.77 3.66
N THR A 18 16.66 5.19 4.43
CA THR A 18 16.86 4.90 5.85
C THR A 18 17.29 3.45 6.01
N TRP A 19 18.54 3.24 6.40
CA TRP A 19 19.06 1.92 6.74
C TRP A 19 18.75 1.56 8.18
N THR A 20 18.38 0.31 8.43
CA THR A 20 18.15 -0.21 9.77
C THR A 20 18.70 -1.63 9.86
N SER A 21 19.18 -2.02 11.04
CA SER A 21 19.67 -3.36 11.33
C SER A 21 18.85 -3.99 12.45
N ASP A 22 18.57 -5.29 12.36
CA ASP A 22 17.98 -6.03 13.47
C ASP A 22 19.04 -6.49 14.49
N VAL A 23 18.57 -7.09 15.59
CA VAL A 23 19.42 -7.66 16.65
C VAL A 23 20.25 -8.85 16.18
N ASN A 24 19.91 -9.46 15.04
CA ASN A 24 20.60 -10.59 14.44
C ASN A 24 21.65 -10.15 13.40
N GLY A 25 21.80 -8.83 13.17
CA GLY A 25 22.75 -8.27 12.21
C GLY A 25 22.25 -8.26 10.76
N ASN A 26 20.96 -8.50 10.52
CA ASN A 26 20.35 -8.36 9.19
C ASN A 26 20.16 -6.88 8.86
N PHE A 27 20.53 -6.48 7.65
CA PHE A 27 20.38 -5.12 7.16
C PHE A 27 19.20 -5.00 6.21
N PHE A 28 18.40 -3.96 6.40
CA PHE A 28 17.32 -3.61 5.49
C PHE A 28 17.24 -2.10 5.28
N GLY A 29 16.93 -1.71 4.05
CA GLY A 29 16.81 -0.32 3.63
C GLY A 29 15.34 0.04 3.40
N TRP A 30 14.94 1.24 3.82
CA TRP A 30 13.63 1.80 3.55
C TRP A 30 13.77 3.08 2.73
N VAL A 31 13.01 3.17 1.65
CA VAL A 31 12.95 4.34 0.77
C VAL A 31 11.52 4.80 0.70
N LYS A 32 11.27 6.05 1.06
CA LYS A 32 9.94 6.63 0.97
C LYS A 32 9.88 7.59 -0.22
N LEU A 33 9.05 7.24 -1.20
CA LEU A 33 8.75 8.08 -2.35
C LEU A 33 7.52 8.93 -2.05
N CYS A 34 7.67 10.24 -2.26
CA CYS A 34 6.57 11.19 -2.10
C CYS A 34 5.59 11.17 -3.29
N ASP A 35 6.04 10.69 -4.45
CA ASP A 35 5.28 10.66 -5.70
C ASP A 35 5.36 9.26 -6.34
N SER A 36 4.23 8.77 -6.86
CA SER A 36 4.13 7.45 -7.48
C SER A 36 4.89 7.36 -8.80
N LYS A 37 5.04 8.47 -9.54
CA LYS A 37 5.81 8.49 -10.80
C LYS A 37 7.31 8.29 -10.59
N SER A 38 7.82 8.58 -9.39
CA SER A 38 9.23 8.34 -9.04
C SER A 38 9.57 6.85 -9.10
N LEU A 39 8.57 5.97 -9.02
CA LEU A 39 8.73 4.52 -9.16
C LEU A 39 9.28 4.14 -10.55
N LEU A 40 8.87 4.83 -11.62
CA LEU A 40 9.35 4.60 -12.99
C LEU A 40 10.83 4.97 -13.17
N SER A 41 11.32 5.92 -12.39
CA SER A 41 12.74 6.31 -12.41
C SER A 41 13.61 5.31 -11.63
N ILE A 42 13.01 4.57 -10.70
CA ILE A 42 13.71 3.69 -9.76
C ILE A 42 13.69 2.23 -10.21
N ALA A 43 12.59 1.78 -10.84
CA ALA A 43 12.45 0.41 -11.30
C ALA A 43 13.54 -0.04 -12.31
N PRO A 44 13.89 0.73 -13.37
CA PRO A 44 14.93 0.32 -14.30
C PRO A 44 16.30 0.13 -13.65
N PRO A 45 16.84 1.11 -12.89
CA PRO A 45 18.13 0.92 -12.25
C PRO A 45 18.15 -0.22 -11.22
N LEU A 46 17.04 -0.46 -10.50
CA LEU A 46 16.93 -1.61 -9.59
C LEU A 46 17.00 -2.95 -10.35
N ALA A 47 16.36 -3.03 -11.51
CA ALA A 47 16.45 -4.21 -12.36
C ALA A 47 17.87 -4.41 -12.93
N GLU A 48 18.55 -3.33 -13.33
CA GLU A 48 19.93 -3.37 -13.85
C GLU A 48 20.95 -3.86 -12.83
N ILE A 49 20.80 -3.49 -11.55
CA ILE A 49 21.66 -3.99 -10.47
C ILE A 49 21.31 -5.42 -10.02
N GLY A 50 20.30 -6.05 -10.65
CA GLY A 50 19.90 -7.43 -10.37
C GLY A 50 18.99 -7.59 -9.14
N ALA A 51 18.30 -6.53 -8.72
CA ALA A 51 17.31 -6.64 -7.65
C ALA A 51 16.17 -7.58 -8.05
N ARG A 52 15.61 -8.30 -7.07
CA ARG A 52 14.48 -9.22 -7.26
C ARG A 52 13.30 -8.72 -6.48
N LEU A 53 12.17 -8.48 -7.16
CA LEU A 53 10.93 -8.18 -6.47
C LEU A 53 10.45 -9.42 -5.71
N MET A 54 10.27 -9.31 -4.39
CA MET A 54 9.81 -10.39 -3.53
C MET A 54 8.28 -10.36 -3.38
N THR A 55 7.75 -9.23 -2.93
CA THR A 55 6.32 -9.05 -2.67
C THR A 55 5.97 -7.56 -2.71
N VAL A 56 4.69 -7.25 -2.92
CA VAL A 56 4.15 -5.90 -2.87
C VAL A 56 3.00 -5.87 -1.89
N THR A 57 3.06 -4.96 -0.93
CA THR A 57 2.02 -4.81 0.09
C THR A 57 1.34 -3.46 -0.08
N ALA A 58 0.07 -3.45 -0.46
CA ALA A 58 -0.76 -2.26 -0.38
C ALA A 58 -1.44 -2.18 0.99
N TYR A 59 -1.56 -0.98 1.53
CA TYR A 59 -2.20 -0.73 2.82
C TYR A 59 -2.91 0.62 2.84
N GLY A 60 -3.98 0.72 3.63
CA GLY A 60 -4.61 2.01 3.92
C GLY A 60 -3.76 2.81 4.91
N ASN A 61 -3.67 4.13 4.73
CA ASN A 61 -2.91 5.01 5.63
C ASN A 61 -3.51 5.11 7.04
N ASP A 62 -4.75 4.66 7.25
CA ASP A 62 -5.35 4.51 8.56
C ASP A 62 -5.97 3.12 8.72
N LYS A 63 -5.61 2.44 9.82
CA LYS A 63 -6.21 1.17 10.27
C LYS A 63 -7.72 1.28 10.47
N PHE A 64 -8.22 2.50 10.67
CA PHE A 64 -9.63 2.80 10.85
C PHE A 64 -10.30 3.52 9.67
N GLY A 65 -9.59 3.77 8.56
CA GLY A 65 -10.15 4.41 7.36
C GLY A 65 -10.60 5.86 7.52
N ARG A 66 -10.12 6.58 8.54
CA ARG A 66 -10.44 7.99 8.83
C ARG A 66 -9.62 8.96 8.00
N ILE A 67 -8.43 8.55 7.56
CA ILE A 67 -7.55 9.32 6.68
C ILE A 67 -7.58 8.65 5.31
N ALA A 68 -8.03 9.40 4.30
CA ALA A 68 -8.00 8.94 2.92
C ALA A 68 -6.55 8.83 2.43
N GLY A 69 -6.27 7.78 1.67
CA GLY A 69 -4.98 7.56 1.02
C GLY A 69 -4.46 6.15 1.26
N HIS A 70 -3.76 5.65 0.25
CA HIS A 70 -3.17 4.32 0.24
C HIS A 70 -1.66 4.44 0.17
N GLY A 71 -0.97 3.49 0.77
CA GLY A 71 0.46 3.29 0.62
C GLY A 71 0.71 1.95 -0.06
N ILE A 72 1.77 1.87 -0.86
CA ILE A 72 2.25 0.62 -1.45
C ILE A 72 3.71 0.44 -1.07
N ALA A 73 4.08 -0.70 -0.52
CA ALA A 73 5.45 -1.09 -0.23
C ALA A 73 5.89 -2.19 -1.19
N TYR A 74 6.89 -1.89 -2.03
CA TYR A 74 7.56 -2.84 -2.90
C TYR A 74 8.80 -3.37 -2.20
N HIS A 75 8.86 -4.67 -1.95
CA HIS A 75 9.99 -5.30 -1.27
C HIS A 75 10.91 -5.97 -2.28
N PHE A 76 12.17 -5.53 -2.33
CA PHE A 76 13.19 -6.07 -3.21
C PHE A 76 14.28 -6.77 -2.41
N ASP A 77 14.78 -7.89 -2.93
CA ASP A 77 16.00 -8.54 -2.48
C ASP A 77 17.16 -8.13 -3.40
N LEU A 78 18.27 -7.71 -2.80
CA LEU A 78 19.51 -7.40 -3.50
C LEU A 78 20.67 -8.06 -2.78
N ASP A 79 21.14 -9.19 -3.32
CA ASP A 79 22.24 -9.98 -2.75
C ASP A 79 22.08 -10.28 -1.25
N GLY A 80 20.86 -10.60 -0.81
CA GLY A 80 20.53 -10.90 0.58
C GLY A 80 20.26 -9.69 1.46
N VAL A 81 20.26 -8.48 0.90
CA VAL A 81 19.82 -7.24 1.57
C VAL A 81 18.43 -6.88 1.09
N VAL A 82 17.50 -6.70 2.03
CA VAL A 82 16.12 -6.31 1.71
C VAL A 82 16.01 -4.79 1.60
N VAL A 83 15.52 -4.31 0.46
CA VAL A 83 15.22 -2.90 0.23
C VAL A 83 13.73 -2.75 -0.01
N THR A 84 13.06 -1.94 0.82
CA THR A 84 11.64 -1.65 0.70
C THR A 84 11.43 -0.24 0.17
N VAL A 85 10.74 -0.14 -0.96
CA VAL A 85 10.34 1.12 -1.59
C VAL A 85 8.86 1.37 -1.26
N SER A 86 8.61 2.28 -0.33
CA SER A 86 7.28 2.74 0.05
C SER A 86 6.85 3.94 -0.78
N VAL A 87 5.67 3.86 -1.38
CA VAL A 87 5.06 4.91 -2.20
C VAL A 87 3.76 5.36 -1.54
N CYS A 88 3.59 6.66 -1.37
CA CYS A 88 2.31 7.23 -0.95
C CYS A 88 1.45 7.59 -2.18
N LEU A 89 0.17 7.22 -2.15
CA LEU A 89 -0.81 7.58 -3.18
C LEU A 89 -1.79 8.63 -2.61
N PRO A 90 -1.53 9.93 -2.83
CA PRO A 90 -2.38 11.00 -2.31
C PRO A 90 -3.65 11.22 -3.16
N ASP A 91 -3.69 10.71 -4.39
CA ASP A 91 -4.77 10.97 -5.33
C ASP A 91 -6.09 10.28 -4.94
N SER A 92 -7.21 10.87 -5.37
CA SER A 92 -8.55 10.29 -5.28
C SER A 92 -9.25 10.39 -6.63
N PRO A 93 -9.37 9.28 -7.40
CA PRO A 93 -8.94 7.91 -7.07
C PRO A 93 -7.40 7.73 -7.07
N PRO A 94 -6.85 6.82 -6.23
CA PRO A 94 -5.41 6.58 -6.15
C PRO A 94 -4.87 5.93 -7.44
N ARG A 95 -3.69 6.37 -7.88
CA ARG A 95 -3.05 5.96 -9.14
C ARG A 95 -1.61 5.54 -8.94
N VAL A 96 -1.20 4.46 -9.59
CA VAL A 96 0.20 4.00 -9.56
C VAL A 96 0.63 3.51 -10.94
N PRO A 97 1.82 3.90 -11.42
CA PRO A 97 2.37 3.33 -12.64
C PRO A 97 2.86 1.88 -12.41
N SER A 98 2.66 1.03 -13.40
CA SER A 98 3.09 -0.36 -13.38
C SER A 98 4.61 -0.50 -13.52
N ILE A 99 5.21 -1.39 -12.73
CA ILE A 99 6.64 -1.78 -12.87
C ILE A 99 6.82 -3.09 -13.63
N THR A 100 5.74 -3.67 -14.17
CA THR A 100 5.77 -4.91 -14.98
C THR A 100 6.75 -4.92 -16.15
N PRO A 101 7.10 -3.79 -16.82
CA PRO A 101 8.13 -3.80 -17.87
C PRO A 101 9.52 -4.23 -17.38
N TRP A 102 9.83 -4.00 -16.08
CA TRP A 102 11.10 -4.38 -15.46
C TRP A 102 10.98 -5.62 -14.58
N PHE A 103 9.83 -5.78 -13.91
CA PHE A 103 9.56 -6.87 -12.98
C PHE A 103 8.30 -7.62 -13.39
N GLN A 104 8.42 -8.65 -14.22
CA GLN A 104 7.27 -9.41 -14.73
C GLN A 104 6.43 -10.05 -13.61
N ASN A 105 7.05 -10.39 -12.48
CA ASN A 105 6.37 -10.95 -11.31
C ASN A 105 5.54 -9.92 -10.54
N ALA A 106 5.59 -8.63 -10.93
CA ALA A 106 4.69 -7.60 -10.39
C ALA A 106 3.25 -7.75 -10.88
N ASP A 107 2.98 -8.44 -12.01
CA ASP A 107 1.64 -8.51 -12.64
C ASP A 107 0.54 -8.94 -11.64
N TRP A 108 0.77 -10.02 -10.89
CA TRP A 108 -0.22 -10.54 -9.95
C TRP A 108 -0.40 -9.62 -8.75
N ASN A 109 0.70 -9.12 -8.20
CA ASN A 109 0.70 -8.21 -7.06
C ASN A 109 -0.02 -6.89 -7.38
N GLU A 110 0.26 -6.33 -8.56
CA GLU A 110 -0.35 -5.09 -9.03
C GLU A 110 -1.85 -5.24 -9.24
N ARG A 111 -2.27 -6.34 -9.87
CA ARG A 111 -3.69 -6.63 -10.09
C ARG A 111 -4.44 -6.94 -8.79
N GLU A 112 -3.79 -7.59 -7.83
CA GLU A 112 -4.36 -7.86 -6.49
C GLU A 112 -4.71 -6.56 -5.76
N PHE A 113 -3.75 -5.65 -5.59
CA PHE A 113 -4.05 -4.42 -4.84
C PHE A 113 -4.98 -3.48 -5.61
N ALA A 114 -4.91 -3.47 -6.95
CA ALA A 114 -5.83 -2.69 -7.77
C ALA A 114 -7.27 -3.13 -7.58
N GLU A 115 -7.49 -4.44 -7.47
CA GLU A 115 -8.80 -5.02 -7.24
C GLU A 115 -9.29 -4.80 -5.79
N LEU A 116 -8.42 -5.03 -4.80
CA LEU A 116 -8.75 -4.93 -3.37
C LEU A 116 -8.97 -3.51 -2.86
N TYR A 117 -8.18 -2.54 -3.35
CA TYR A 117 -8.18 -1.14 -2.91
C TYR A 117 -8.70 -0.16 -3.97
N GLY A 118 -9.09 -0.64 -5.16
CA GLY A 118 -9.58 0.22 -6.24
C GLY A 118 -8.52 1.17 -6.81
N ILE A 119 -7.24 0.81 -6.70
CA ILE A 119 -6.13 1.60 -7.20
C ILE A 119 -6.07 1.46 -8.73
N ILE A 120 -5.93 2.60 -9.42
CA ILE A 120 -5.81 2.63 -10.88
C ILE A 120 -4.36 2.33 -11.27
N LEU A 121 -4.16 1.28 -12.04
CA LEU A 121 -2.87 0.92 -12.64
C LEU A 121 -2.68 1.68 -13.97
N GLU A 122 -1.61 2.45 -14.07
CA GLU A 122 -1.20 3.14 -15.29
C GLU A 122 -0.15 2.28 -16.04
N ASP A 123 -0.29 2.20 -17.37
CA ASP A 123 0.64 1.49 -18.27
C ASP A 123 0.82 -0.02 -18.00
N HIS A 124 -0.13 -0.67 -17.32
CA HIS A 124 -0.12 -2.12 -17.08
C HIS A 124 -0.57 -2.91 -18.32
N PRO A 125 0.13 -3.99 -18.74
CA PRO A 125 -0.19 -4.76 -19.95
C PRO A 125 -1.55 -5.47 -19.88
N ASN A 126 -1.96 -5.90 -18.69
CA ASN A 126 -3.23 -6.60 -18.46
C ASN A 126 -3.97 -6.13 -17.19
N PRO A 127 -4.67 -4.98 -17.20
CA PRO A 127 -5.31 -4.40 -16.01
C PRO A 127 -6.67 -5.06 -15.70
N ARG A 128 -6.73 -6.39 -15.71
CA ARG A 128 -7.95 -7.15 -15.42
C ARG A 128 -7.97 -7.58 -13.96
N ARG A 129 -9.17 -7.64 -13.39
CA ARG A 129 -9.43 -8.28 -12.08
C ARG A 129 -8.80 -9.67 -12.01
N LEU A 130 -8.27 -10.03 -10.85
CA LEU A 130 -7.49 -11.24 -10.65
C LEU A 130 -8.34 -12.35 -10.03
N PHE A 131 -9.03 -12.10 -8.91
CA PHE A 131 -9.67 -13.17 -8.14
C PHE A 131 -11.00 -12.85 -7.46
N LEU A 132 -11.44 -11.59 -7.35
CA LEU A 132 -12.75 -11.32 -6.75
C LEU A 132 -13.86 -11.72 -7.74
N ASP A 133 -14.95 -12.25 -7.18
CA ASP A 133 -16.14 -12.56 -7.95
C ASP A 133 -16.67 -11.29 -8.64
N LYS A 134 -17.20 -11.43 -9.85
CA LYS A 134 -17.74 -10.32 -10.64
C LYS A 134 -18.89 -9.60 -9.94
N GLY A 135 -19.60 -10.27 -9.03
CA GLY A 135 -20.67 -9.70 -8.22
C GLY A 135 -20.19 -8.80 -7.07
N LEU A 136 -18.88 -8.79 -6.77
CA LEU A 136 -18.31 -7.90 -5.76
C LEU A 136 -17.76 -6.63 -6.41
N ASP A 137 -17.99 -5.49 -5.76
CA ASP A 137 -17.40 -4.21 -6.18
C ASP A 137 -15.88 -4.21 -5.99
N ALA A 138 -15.15 -3.43 -6.78
CA ALA A 138 -13.73 -3.15 -6.47
C ALA A 138 -13.63 -2.28 -5.20
N ALA A 139 -12.43 -2.23 -4.60
CA ALA A 139 -12.20 -1.49 -3.36
C ALA A 139 -12.99 -2.04 -2.14
N ILE A 140 -13.21 -3.36 -2.08
CA ILE A 140 -13.93 -3.98 -0.97
C ILE A 140 -13.28 -3.64 0.37
N LEU A 141 -11.94 -3.65 0.44
CA LEU A 141 -11.22 -3.40 1.69
C LEU A 141 -11.44 -1.98 2.23
N ASP A 142 -11.73 -1.00 1.37
CA ASP A 142 -12.06 0.37 1.81
C ASP A 142 -13.44 0.47 2.45
N ARG A 143 -14.35 -0.47 2.14
CA ARG A 143 -15.72 -0.51 2.67
C ARG A 143 -15.89 -1.47 3.84
N LEU A 144 -14.93 -2.36 4.08
CA LEU A 144 -15.03 -3.34 5.15
C LEU A 144 -14.81 -2.69 6.51
N VAL A 145 -15.75 -2.94 7.42
CA VAL A 145 -15.56 -2.66 8.84
C VAL A 145 -14.79 -3.83 9.44
N PRO A 146 -13.58 -3.62 10.03
CA PRO A 146 -12.81 -4.70 10.61
C PRO A 146 -13.62 -5.46 11.66
N LEU A 147 -13.47 -6.78 11.72
CA LEU A 147 -14.19 -7.61 12.69
C LEU A 147 -13.97 -7.15 14.14
N SER A 148 -12.77 -6.71 14.49
CA SER A 148 -12.48 -6.13 15.81
C SER A 148 -13.29 -4.87 16.09
N THR A 149 -13.57 -4.04 15.07
CA THR A 149 -14.47 -2.89 15.19
C THR A 149 -15.91 -3.36 15.38
N MET A 150 -16.35 -4.43 14.71
CA MET A 150 -17.69 -4.99 14.91
C MET A 150 -17.87 -5.59 16.30
N MET A 151 -16.88 -6.34 16.79
CA MET A 151 -16.91 -6.98 18.12
C MET A 151 -16.79 -5.95 19.25
N ASN A 152 -16.01 -4.88 19.07
CA ASN A 152 -15.94 -3.78 20.04
C ASN A 152 -17.16 -2.85 19.98
N GLY A 153 -17.84 -2.77 18.84
CA GLY A 153 -19.06 -1.98 18.65
C GLY A 153 -20.30 -2.55 19.35
N ALA A 154 -20.23 -3.78 19.90
CA ALA A 154 -21.21 -4.26 20.86
C ALA A 154 -21.13 -3.51 22.22
N SER A 155 -20.00 -2.83 22.47
CA SER A 155 -19.73 -2.08 23.70
C SER A 155 -19.54 -0.57 23.48
N THR A 156 -19.49 -0.07 22.23
CA THR A 156 -19.27 1.36 21.89
C THR A 156 -20.05 1.82 20.64
N SER A 157 -20.20 3.14 20.43
CA SER A 157 -20.91 3.75 19.28
C SER A 157 -20.17 3.68 17.94
N THR A 158 -18.91 3.22 17.93
CA THR A 158 -17.98 3.34 16.79
C THR A 158 -18.42 2.56 15.54
N LEU A 159 -19.11 1.42 15.68
CA LEU A 159 -19.66 0.67 14.54
C LEU A 159 -20.73 1.50 13.83
N TRP A 160 -21.68 2.03 14.59
CA TRP A 160 -22.81 2.79 14.06
C TRP A 160 -22.36 4.10 13.44
N GLU A 161 -21.43 4.82 14.06
CA GLU A 161 -20.80 6.01 13.48
C GLU A 161 -20.22 5.74 12.09
N LYS A 162 -19.60 4.58 11.85
CA LYS A 162 -19.07 4.20 10.52
C LYS A 162 -20.15 3.83 9.52
N VAL A 163 -21.17 3.08 9.95
CA VAL A 163 -22.31 2.73 9.08
C VAL A 163 -23.06 3.98 8.62
N PHE A 164 -23.18 4.98 9.51
CA PHE A 164 -23.89 6.23 9.26
C PHE A 164 -22.99 7.39 8.78
N ALA A 165 -21.67 7.26 8.78
CA ALA A 165 -20.79 8.24 8.14
C ALA A 165 -21.07 8.39 6.63
N GLY A 166 -21.74 7.40 6.01
CA GLY A 166 -22.25 7.45 4.63
C GLY A 166 -23.74 7.77 4.47
N LYS A 167 -24.53 7.91 5.55
CA LYS A 167 -25.98 8.23 5.54
C LYS A 167 -26.42 8.90 6.85
N GLN A 168 -27.23 9.97 6.78
CA GLN A 168 -27.79 10.66 7.95
C GLN A 168 -28.20 9.69 9.07
N LEU A 169 -27.64 9.89 10.27
CA LEU A 169 -27.96 9.13 11.48
C LEU A 169 -29.47 9.20 11.76
N PRO A 170 -30.14 8.07 12.03
CA PRO A 170 -31.54 8.08 12.45
C PRO A 170 -31.70 8.76 13.81
N GLU A 171 -32.80 9.49 14.02
CA GLU A 171 -32.96 10.41 15.17
C GLU A 171 -32.73 9.77 16.55
N TRP A 172 -33.00 8.47 16.71
CA TRP A 172 -32.89 7.77 17.99
C TRP A 172 -31.44 7.60 18.50
N THR A 173 -30.41 7.83 17.69
CA THR A 173 -29.00 7.71 18.12
C THR A 173 -28.46 8.97 18.80
N LYS A 174 -29.19 10.08 18.78
CA LYS A 174 -28.85 11.27 19.56
C LYS A 174 -29.34 11.02 20.98
N GLY A 175 -28.44 10.62 21.87
CA GLY A 175 -28.75 10.48 23.29
C GLY A 175 -29.40 11.77 23.81
N GLU A 176 -30.54 11.64 24.47
CA GLU A 176 -31.16 12.75 25.19
C GLU A 176 -30.19 13.22 26.26
N ASN A 177 -29.65 14.43 26.09
CA ASN A 177 -28.93 15.14 27.14
C ASN A 177 -29.95 15.49 28.22
N ASN A 178 -30.13 14.59 29.19
CA ASN A 178 -30.95 14.88 30.36
C ASN A 178 -30.14 15.83 31.27
N SER A 179 -30.67 17.05 31.42
CA SER A 179 -30.15 18.12 32.30
C SER A 179 -30.49 17.86 33.76
#